data_AF-A0A059FP54-F1
#
_entry.id   AF-A0A059FP54-F1
#
_cell.length_a   1.000
_cell.length_b   1.000
_cell.length_c   1.000
_cell.angle_alpha   90.00
_cell.angle_beta   90.00
_cell.angle_gamma   90.00
#
_symmetry.space_group_name_H-M   'P 1'
#
loop_
_entity.id
_entity.type
_entity.pdbx_description
1 polymer ?
#
loop_
_entity_poly.entity_id
_entity_poly.type
_entity_poly.pdbx_seq_one_letter_code
_entity_poly.pdbx_strand_id
1 'polypeptide(L)'
;MNVLTFEIKPSPETNDHEVLVLVDGKTVLGEGLMGVDPPEFFAQFAKPNAGQLLVGRCECGVVGCGDYLVEVETATDSVIWRGEKEFRFERSSYENTVRQASSEFSWEDQKRRGERLAKKILNGCRTEDGFAFQWASARIAPKTMRLSFLKAGQQKMLEFGWDEATDESVIQGARRLRRQLNEQ
;
A
#
# COMPACT_ATOMS: atom_id res chain seq x y z
N MET A 1 -17.26 -8.10 -21.18
CA MET A 1 -16.07 -7.77 -20.37
C MET A 1 -16.55 -7.55 -18.95
N ASN A 2 -15.79 -8.03 -17.99
CA ASN A 2 -16.10 -7.87 -16.58
C ASN A 2 -15.85 -6.43 -16.14
N VAL A 3 -16.49 -6.03 -15.04
CA VAL A 3 -16.32 -4.71 -14.40
C VAL A 3 -15.50 -4.89 -13.13
N LEU A 4 -14.37 -4.18 -13.05
CA LEU A 4 -13.53 -4.13 -11.86
C LEU A 4 -13.97 -2.96 -10.98
N THR A 5 -14.12 -3.22 -9.68
CA THR A 5 -14.24 -2.19 -8.64
C THR A 5 -13.42 -2.57 -7.42
N PHE A 6 -13.14 -1.58 -6.56
CA PHE A 6 -12.41 -1.76 -5.32
C PHE A 6 -13.22 -1.19 -4.17
N GLU A 7 -13.28 -1.91 -3.06
CA GLU A 7 -13.81 -1.42 -1.79
C GLU A 7 -12.67 -1.44 -0.76
N ILE A 8 -12.50 -0.33 -0.04
CA ILE A 8 -11.47 -0.23 1.01
C ILE A 8 -12.21 -0.15 2.34
N LYS A 9 -11.88 -1.06 3.25
CA LYS A 9 -12.47 -1.09 4.59
C LYS A 9 -11.39 -1.29 5.67
N PRO A 10 -11.63 -0.87 6.92
CA PRO A 10 -10.74 -1.18 8.02
C PRO A 10 -10.63 -2.70 8.25
N SER A 11 -9.43 -3.17 8.62
CA SER A 11 -9.21 -4.51 9.18
C SER A 11 -8.70 -4.37 10.62
N PRO A 12 -9.60 -4.40 11.62
CA PRO A 12 -9.21 -4.28 13.02
C PRO A 12 -8.24 -5.38 13.49
N GLU A 13 -8.36 -6.58 12.93
CA GLU A 13 -7.58 -7.77 13.31
C GLU A 13 -6.08 -7.58 13.02
N THR A 14 -5.78 -6.86 11.94
CA THR A 14 -4.40 -6.57 11.50
C THR A 14 -4.00 -5.11 11.76
N ASN A 15 -4.88 -4.34 12.40
CA ASN A 15 -4.70 -2.91 12.69
C ASN A 15 -4.39 -2.08 11.43
N ASP A 16 -4.90 -2.48 10.26
CA ASP A 16 -4.72 -1.81 8.97
C ASP A 16 -6.03 -1.62 8.19
N HIS A 17 -5.94 -1.46 6.87
CA HIS A 17 -7.09 -1.50 5.97
C HIS A 17 -6.86 -2.60 4.93
N GLU A 18 -7.94 -3.08 4.33
CA GLU A 18 -7.85 -4.06 3.26
C GLU A 18 -8.58 -3.57 2.01
N VAL A 19 -8.01 -3.90 0.85
CA VAL A 19 -8.66 -3.74 -0.46
C VAL A 19 -9.43 -5.01 -0.79
N LEU A 20 -10.75 -4.92 -0.83
CA LEU A 20 -11.60 -5.93 -1.43
C LEU A 20 -11.69 -5.68 -2.93
N VAL A 21 -11.15 -6.62 -3.70
CA VAL A 21 -11.21 -6.58 -5.16
C VAL A 21 -12.52 -7.23 -5.62
N LEU A 22 -13.35 -6.44 -6.30
CA LEU A 22 -14.66 -6.86 -6.76
C LEU A 22 -14.68 -6.98 -8.29
N VAL A 23 -15.18 -8.10 -8.79
CA VAL A 23 -15.45 -8.30 -10.20
C VAL A 23 -16.93 -8.59 -10.39
N ASP A 24 -17.59 -7.77 -11.22
CA ASP A 24 -19.04 -7.78 -11.42
C ASP A 24 -19.82 -7.70 -10.09
N GLY A 25 -19.30 -6.89 -9.15
CA GLY A 25 -19.89 -6.67 -7.83
C GLY A 25 -19.66 -7.78 -6.81
N LYS A 26 -18.84 -8.80 -7.12
CA LYS A 26 -18.52 -9.90 -6.21
C LYS A 26 -17.04 -9.91 -5.86
N THR A 27 -16.72 -10.15 -4.60
CA THR A 27 -15.32 -10.34 -4.19
C THR A 27 -14.71 -11.53 -4.92
N VAL A 28 -13.47 -11.37 -5.36
CA VAL A 28 -12.66 -12.44 -5.91
C VAL A 28 -11.94 -13.25 -4.84
N LEU A 29 -11.97 -12.79 -3.58
CA LEU A 29 -11.36 -13.47 -2.44
C LEU A 29 -12.29 -14.60 -1.96
N GLY A 30 -11.72 -15.78 -1.74
CA GLY A 30 -12.39 -16.93 -1.12
C GLY A 30 -12.43 -16.85 0.41
N GLU A 31 -12.98 -17.89 1.05
CA GLU A 31 -12.96 -18.02 2.51
C GLU A 31 -11.53 -18.14 3.04
N GLY A 32 -11.26 -17.55 4.22
CA GLY A 32 -9.94 -17.57 4.87
C GLY A 32 -8.92 -16.59 4.25
N LEU A 33 -9.32 -15.80 3.25
CA LEU A 33 -8.52 -14.75 2.65
C LEU A 33 -9.02 -13.38 3.06
N MET A 34 -8.09 -12.44 3.16
CA MET A 34 -8.36 -11.02 3.36
C MET A 34 -7.65 -10.19 2.30
N GLY A 35 -8.10 -8.94 2.12
CA GLY A 35 -7.49 -8.01 1.18
C GLY A 35 -6.12 -7.51 1.64
N VAL A 36 -5.39 -6.91 0.70
CA VAL A 36 -4.06 -6.33 0.92
C VAL A 36 -4.18 -4.86 1.36
N ASP A 37 -3.21 -4.35 2.14
CA ASP A 37 -3.16 -2.93 2.52
C ASP A 37 -3.18 -2.02 1.27
N PRO A 38 -4.04 -0.99 1.17
CA PRO A 38 -4.23 -0.27 -0.08
C PRO A 38 -2.96 0.35 -0.69
N PRO A 39 -2.10 1.05 0.06
CA PRO A 39 -0.78 1.49 -0.43
C PRO A 39 0.09 0.37 -0.99
N GLU A 40 0.06 -0.82 -0.41
CA GLU A 40 0.82 -1.98 -0.90
C GLU A 40 0.19 -2.56 -2.16
N PHE A 41 -1.13 -2.74 -2.14
CA PHE A 41 -1.90 -3.25 -3.27
C PHE A 41 -1.69 -2.39 -4.51
N PHE A 42 -1.90 -1.06 -4.39
CA PHE A 42 -1.82 -0.16 -5.53
C PHE A 42 -0.39 0.10 -6.01
N ALA A 43 0.62 -0.07 -5.16
CA ALA A 43 2.02 0.05 -5.56
C ALA A 43 2.44 -1.02 -6.59
N GLN A 44 1.72 -2.15 -6.67
CA GLN A 44 1.98 -3.19 -7.65
C GLN A 44 1.76 -2.70 -9.10
N PHE A 45 0.77 -1.83 -9.33
CA PHE A 45 0.46 -1.28 -10.66
C PHE A 45 1.48 -0.26 -11.17
N ALA A 46 2.35 0.27 -10.29
CA ALA A 46 3.44 1.15 -10.70
C ALA A 46 4.56 0.41 -11.46
N LYS A 47 4.54 -0.92 -11.45
CA LYS A 47 5.48 -1.79 -12.19
C LYS A 47 4.74 -2.45 -13.36
N PRO A 48 4.56 -1.74 -14.50
CA PRO A 48 3.99 -2.35 -15.69
C PRO A 48 4.85 -3.57 -16.05
N ASN A 49 4.22 -4.74 -16.24
CA ASN A 49 4.83 -6.04 -16.53
C ASN A 49 5.26 -6.90 -15.33
N ALA A 50 4.73 -6.68 -14.12
CA ALA A 50 4.99 -7.60 -13.00
C ALA A 50 4.53 -9.05 -13.28
N GLY A 51 3.60 -9.26 -14.23
CA GLY A 51 3.08 -10.56 -14.66
C GLY A 51 2.20 -11.26 -13.62
N GLN A 52 2.31 -10.86 -12.35
CA GLN A 52 1.51 -11.33 -11.24
C GLN A 52 1.06 -10.15 -10.37
N LEU A 53 -0.11 -10.30 -9.77
CA LEU A 53 -0.72 -9.35 -8.85
C LEU A 53 -1.16 -10.09 -7.58
N LEU A 54 -0.70 -9.63 -6.42
CA LEU A 54 -1.22 -10.05 -5.13
C LEU A 54 -2.56 -9.39 -4.89
N VAL A 55 -3.60 -10.22 -4.79
CA VAL A 55 -5.00 -9.81 -4.65
C VAL A 55 -5.50 -10.03 -3.23
N GLY A 56 -4.99 -11.06 -2.53
CA GLY A 56 -5.32 -11.32 -1.15
C GLY A 56 -4.17 -11.98 -0.39
N ARG A 57 -4.26 -11.96 0.93
CA ARG A 57 -3.31 -12.58 1.88
C ARG A 57 -4.09 -13.49 2.84
N CYS A 58 -3.39 -14.37 3.57
CA CYS A 58 -3.97 -15.14 4.66
C CYS A 58 -4.71 -14.24 5.66
N GLU A 59 -5.70 -14.79 6.37
CA GLU A 59 -6.30 -14.16 7.56
C GLU A 59 -5.27 -13.79 8.66
N CYS A 60 -4.07 -14.37 8.61
CA CYS A 60 -2.97 -14.04 9.50
C CYS A 60 -2.36 -12.64 9.23
N GLY A 61 -2.73 -11.98 8.13
CA GLY A 61 -2.33 -10.61 7.80
C GLY A 61 -0.90 -10.46 7.28
N VAL A 62 -0.13 -11.55 7.21
CA VAL A 62 1.26 -11.55 6.75
C VAL A 62 1.31 -12.00 5.29
N VAL A 63 1.84 -11.16 4.42
CA VAL A 63 2.10 -11.51 3.02
C VAL A 63 3.18 -12.60 2.95
N GLY A 64 2.92 -13.63 2.17
CA GLY A 64 3.86 -14.68 1.78
C GLY A 64 3.33 -16.09 1.99
N CYS A 65 2.55 -16.35 3.04
CA CYS A 65 1.95 -17.65 3.31
C CYS A 65 0.45 -17.59 3.02
N GLY A 66 -0.04 -18.44 2.10
CA GLY A 66 -1.48 -18.46 1.75
C GLY A 66 -1.93 -17.24 0.94
N ASP A 67 -1.01 -16.59 0.22
CA ASP A 67 -1.31 -15.47 -0.66
C ASP A 67 -2.17 -15.90 -1.85
N TYR A 68 -3.11 -15.05 -2.22
CA TYR A 68 -3.90 -15.19 -3.45
C TYR A 68 -3.32 -14.28 -4.54
N LEU A 69 -2.66 -14.92 -5.51
CA LEU A 69 -2.04 -14.28 -6.66
C LEU A 69 -2.88 -14.53 -7.91
N VAL A 70 -2.92 -13.55 -8.81
CA VAL A 70 -3.43 -13.73 -10.17
C VAL A 70 -2.32 -13.38 -11.16
N GLU A 71 -2.23 -14.15 -12.24
CA GLU A 71 -1.41 -13.78 -13.39
C GLU A 71 -2.13 -12.68 -14.17
N VAL A 72 -1.38 -11.65 -14.60
CA VAL A 72 -1.93 -10.49 -15.31
C VAL A 72 -1.33 -10.44 -16.70
N GLU A 73 -2.18 -10.65 -17.70
CA GLU A 73 -1.84 -10.45 -19.10
C GLU A 73 -2.50 -9.18 -19.63
N THR A 74 -1.71 -8.36 -20.33
CA THR A 74 -2.19 -7.12 -20.95
C THR A 74 -2.07 -7.24 -22.46
N ALA A 75 -3.19 -7.09 -23.15
CA ALA A 75 -3.27 -6.98 -24.60
C ALA A 75 -3.57 -5.53 -25.01
N THR A 76 -3.76 -5.28 -26.31
CA THR A 76 -4.04 -3.93 -26.84
C THR A 76 -5.33 -3.33 -26.27
N ASP A 77 -6.38 -4.13 -26.12
CA ASP A 77 -7.75 -3.70 -25.77
C ASP A 77 -8.29 -4.33 -24.48
N SER A 78 -7.52 -5.22 -23.86
CA SER A 78 -7.98 -6.00 -22.72
C SER A 78 -6.88 -6.30 -21.70
N VAL A 79 -7.32 -6.50 -20.46
CA VAL A 79 -6.50 -7.05 -19.37
C VAL A 79 -7.16 -8.33 -18.90
N ILE A 80 -6.39 -9.40 -18.79
CA ILE A 80 -6.86 -10.72 -18.34
C ILE A 80 -6.17 -11.03 -17.02
N TRP A 81 -6.97 -11.38 -16.02
CA TRP A 81 -6.48 -11.95 -14.77
C TRP A 81 -6.75 -13.45 -14.78
N ARG A 82 -5.72 -14.26 -14.50
CA ARG A 82 -5.85 -15.71 -14.34
C ARG A 82 -5.46 -16.14 -12.94
N GLY A 83 -6.46 -16.60 -12.18
CA GLY A 83 -6.30 -17.30 -10.91
C GLY A 83 -7.15 -18.56 -10.93
N GLU A 84 -7.90 -18.81 -9.86
CA GLU A 84 -8.93 -19.86 -9.83
C GLU A 84 -10.04 -19.63 -10.86
N LYS A 85 -10.30 -18.35 -11.16
CA LYS A 85 -11.22 -17.90 -12.22
C LYS A 85 -10.47 -16.96 -13.15
N GLU A 86 -10.86 -16.99 -14.42
CA GLU A 86 -10.41 -16.01 -15.39
C GLU A 86 -11.37 -14.82 -15.43
N PHE A 87 -10.82 -13.62 -15.38
CA PHE A 87 -11.56 -12.38 -15.57
C PHE A 87 -10.95 -11.58 -16.71
N ARG A 88 -11.80 -11.03 -17.58
CA ARG A 88 -11.37 -10.21 -18.73
C ARG A 88 -12.00 -8.84 -18.67
N PHE A 89 -11.15 -7.83 -18.56
CA PHE A 89 -11.53 -6.42 -18.49
C PHE A 89 -11.28 -5.73 -19.82
N GLU A 90 -12.08 -4.71 -20.10
CA GLU A 90 -11.74 -3.70 -21.11
C GLU A 90 -10.56 -2.87 -20.58
N ARG A 91 -9.51 -2.69 -21.38
CA ARG A 91 -8.26 -2.09 -20.90
C ARG A 91 -8.43 -0.66 -20.40
N SER A 92 -9.14 0.20 -21.13
CA SER A 92 -9.28 1.60 -20.75
C SER A 92 -10.08 1.78 -19.45
N SER A 93 -11.14 1.00 -19.28
CA SER A 93 -11.96 0.92 -18.07
C SER A 93 -11.14 0.41 -16.89
N TYR A 94 -10.40 -0.69 -17.08
CA TYR A 94 -9.50 -1.23 -16.06
C TYR A 94 -8.47 -0.20 -15.58
N GLU A 95 -7.73 0.40 -16.52
CA GLU A 95 -6.69 1.38 -16.21
C GLU A 95 -7.28 2.62 -15.54
N ASN A 96 -8.47 3.06 -15.95
CA ASN A 96 -9.16 4.17 -15.32
C ASN A 96 -9.60 3.84 -13.89
N THR A 97 -10.21 2.67 -13.66
CA THR A 97 -10.60 2.22 -12.32
C THR A 97 -9.39 2.13 -11.38
N VAL A 98 -8.30 1.49 -11.82
CA VAL A 98 -7.06 1.38 -11.03
C VAL A 98 -6.51 2.77 -10.71
N ARG A 99 -6.44 3.65 -11.70
CA ARG A 99 -5.95 5.03 -11.51
C ARG A 99 -6.80 5.79 -10.51
N GLN A 100 -8.11 5.79 -10.69
CA GLN A 100 -9.05 6.48 -9.79
C GLN A 100 -8.90 5.98 -8.35
N ALA A 101 -8.97 4.66 -8.15
CA ALA A 101 -8.85 4.06 -6.82
C ALA A 101 -7.48 4.30 -6.17
N SER A 102 -6.39 4.25 -6.94
CA SER A 102 -5.03 4.51 -6.42
C SER A 102 -4.81 5.97 -5.97
N SER A 103 -5.66 6.88 -6.44
CA SER A 103 -5.62 8.30 -6.08
C SER A 103 -6.69 8.69 -5.05
N GLU A 104 -7.50 7.74 -4.60
CA GLU A 104 -8.59 7.98 -3.67
C GLU A 104 -8.14 7.72 -2.22
N PHE A 105 -8.32 8.74 -1.37
CA PHE A 105 -7.79 8.75 0.00
C PHE A 105 -8.85 9.10 1.05
N SER A 106 -10.14 9.17 0.69
CA SER A 106 -11.23 9.45 1.63
C SER A 106 -11.39 8.41 2.74
N TRP A 107 -10.87 7.20 2.52
CA TRP A 107 -10.83 6.12 3.51
C TRP A 107 -9.75 6.34 4.59
N GLU A 108 -8.78 7.24 4.39
CA GLU A 108 -7.71 7.46 5.35
C GLU A 108 -8.20 8.24 6.57
N ASP A 109 -7.99 7.67 7.76
CA ASP A 109 -7.99 8.44 8.99
C ASP A 109 -6.74 9.36 9.09
N GLN A 110 -6.68 10.17 10.15
CA GLN A 110 -5.57 11.11 10.34
C GLN A 110 -4.20 10.42 10.45
N LYS A 111 -4.15 9.20 11.01
CA LYS A 111 -2.91 8.43 11.14
C LYS A 111 -2.44 7.92 9.78
N ARG A 112 -3.33 7.34 8.97
CA ARG A 112 -3.05 6.85 7.62
C ARG A 112 -2.64 7.99 6.68
N ARG A 113 -3.33 9.13 6.76
CA ARG A 113 -2.93 10.34 6.05
C ARG A 113 -1.53 10.80 6.44
N GLY A 114 -1.24 10.83 7.75
CA GLY A 114 0.09 11.14 8.26
C GLY A 114 1.17 10.19 7.74
N GLU A 115 0.93 8.88 7.76
CA GLU A 115 1.84 7.85 7.21
C GLU A 115 2.14 8.11 5.73
N ARG A 116 1.11 8.37 4.92
CA ARG A 116 1.26 8.68 3.49
C ARG A 116 2.06 9.96 3.25
N LEU A 117 1.80 11.03 4.00
CA LEU A 117 2.52 12.30 3.88
C LEU A 117 4.00 12.15 4.29
N ALA A 118 4.27 11.46 5.39
CA ALA A 118 5.63 11.17 5.83
C ALA A 118 6.38 10.34 4.78
N LYS A 119 5.75 9.26 4.27
CA LYS A 119 6.30 8.42 3.19
C LYS A 119 6.63 9.22 1.95
N LYS A 120 5.76 10.15 1.52
CA LYS A 120 6.00 11.01 0.36
C LYS A 120 7.25 11.89 0.53
N ILE A 121 7.48 12.42 1.73
CA ILE A 121 8.63 13.29 2.02
C ILE A 121 9.92 12.49 2.15
N LEU A 122 9.85 11.32 2.79
CA LEU A 122 11.00 10.48 3.10
C LEU A 122 11.35 9.49 1.98
N ASN A 123 10.52 9.39 0.93
CA ASN A 123 10.80 8.53 -0.21
C ASN A 123 12.18 8.83 -0.80
N GLY A 124 12.98 7.78 -1.00
CA GLY A 124 14.36 7.87 -1.49
C GLY A 124 15.40 8.32 -0.46
N CYS A 125 15.00 8.63 0.78
CA CYS A 125 15.97 8.99 1.83
C CYS A 125 16.79 7.77 2.24
N ARG A 126 18.05 8.03 2.58
CA ARG A 126 18.99 7.06 3.16
C ARG A 126 19.64 7.67 4.39
N THR A 127 20.01 6.84 5.34
CA THR A 127 20.95 7.22 6.40
C THR A 127 22.38 7.25 5.84
N GLU A 128 23.30 7.93 6.53
CA GLU A 128 24.73 8.00 6.18
C GLU A 128 25.33 6.59 6.01
N ASP A 129 24.99 5.67 6.92
CA ASP A 129 25.41 4.28 6.86
C ASP A 129 24.62 3.42 5.84
N GLY A 130 23.84 4.04 4.97
CA GLY A 130 23.27 3.45 3.76
C GLY A 130 21.94 2.71 3.92
N PHE A 131 21.26 2.80 5.06
CA PHE A 131 19.92 2.23 5.22
C PHE A 131 18.90 3.05 4.45
N ALA A 132 18.10 2.41 3.61
CA ALA A 132 17.09 3.06 2.80
C ALA A 132 15.74 3.05 3.50
N PHE A 133 15.04 4.18 3.47
CA PHE A 133 13.67 4.28 3.99
C PHE A 133 12.75 3.23 3.35
N GLN A 134 11.92 2.59 4.18
CA GLN A 134 10.94 1.57 3.75
C GLN A 134 9.50 2.03 4.00
N TRP A 135 9.17 2.31 5.26
CA TRP A 135 7.80 2.62 5.66
C TRP A 135 7.75 3.58 6.85
N ALA A 136 6.58 4.19 7.04
CA ALA A 136 6.23 5.04 8.16
C ALA A 136 4.95 4.52 8.81
N SER A 137 4.88 4.55 10.14
CA SER A 137 3.69 4.18 10.91
C SER A 137 3.42 5.14 12.06
N ALA A 138 2.19 5.63 12.13
CA ALA A 138 1.67 6.45 13.21
C ALA A 138 0.75 5.66 14.18
N ARG A 139 0.63 4.35 13.95
CA ARG A 139 -0.28 3.45 14.68
C ARG A 139 0.41 2.69 15.80
N ILE A 140 1.74 2.68 15.85
CA ILE A 140 2.51 1.90 16.83
C ILE A 140 2.54 2.59 18.22
N ALA A 141 2.65 3.91 18.26
CA ALA A 141 2.73 4.66 19.51
C ALA A 141 2.08 6.05 19.35
N PRO A 142 1.44 6.57 20.42
CA PRO A 142 0.78 7.87 20.37
C PRO A 142 1.80 8.98 20.12
N LYS A 143 1.39 10.01 19.36
CA LYS A 143 2.16 11.22 19.06
C LYS A 143 3.54 10.97 18.45
N THR A 144 3.74 9.78 17.88
CA THR A 144 5.02 9.34 17.34
C THR A 144 4.83 8.76 15.95
N MET A 145 5.64 9.21 15.00
CA MET A 145 5.79 8.58 13.70
C MET A 145 7.02 7.68 13.74
N ARG A 146 6.82 6.36 13.70
CA ARG A 146 7.90 5.38 13.59
C ARG A 146 8.24 5.11 12.14
N LEU A 147 9.53 4.99 11.86
CA LEU A 147 10.05 4.85 10.52
C LEU A 147 10.99 3.66 10.46
N SER A 148 10.86 2.85 9.43
CA SER A 148 11.80 1.77 9.17
C SER A 148 12.74 2.13 8.03
N PHE A 149 14.02 1.86 8.25
CA PHE A 149 15.06 1.88 7.24
C PHE A 149 15.69 0.48 7.16
N LEU A 150 16.06 0.03 5.95
CA LEU A 150 16.56 -1.33 5.70
C LEU A 150 17.88 -1.27 4.95
N LYS A 151 18.84 -2.11 5.36
CA LYS A 151 20.10 -2.38 4.65
C LYS A 151 20.48 -3.84 4.81
N ALA A 152 20.66 -4.56 3.72
CA ALA A 152 21.14 -5.96 3.73
C ALA A 152 20.40 -6.87 4.76
N GLY A 153 19.06 -6.75 4.82
CA GLY A 153 18.24 -7.52 5.76
C GLY A 153 18.22 -7.01 7.21
N GLN A 154 19.03 -6.00 7.55
CA GLN A 154 19.01 -5.36 8.86
C GLN A 154 18.09 -4.15 8.86
N GLN A 155 17.22 -4.08 9.87
CA GLN A 155 16.29 -2.98 10.06
C GLN A 155 16.81 -1.99 11.11
N LYS A 156 16.74 -0.70 10.79
CA LYS A 156 16.97 0.41 11.71
C LYS A 156 15.66 1.18 11.89
N MET A 157 15.31 1.44 13.14
CA MET A 157 14.11 2.21 13.50
C MET A 157 14.51 3.63 13.87
N LEU A 158 13.88 4.60 13.21
CA LEU A 158 13.95 6.02 13.57
C LEU A 158 12.55 6.52 13.89
N GLU A 159 12.44 7.68 14.52
CA GLU A 159 11.15 8.27 14.83
C GLU A 159 11.20 9.80 14.90
N PHE A 160 10.03 10.41 14.78
CA PHE A 160 9.83 11.81 15.12
C PHE A 160 8.45 12.02 15.78
N GLY A 161 8.36 13.02 16.64
CA GLY A 161 7.09 13.42 17.26
C GLY A 161 6.17 14.20 16.31
N TRP A 162 4.87 13.98 16.45
CA TRP A 162 3.80 14.73 15.76
C TRP A 162 2.58 14.87 16.68
N ASP A 163 1.58 15.65 16.28
CA ASP A 163 0.43 16.03 17.12
C ASP A 163 -0.82 15.16 16.98
N GLU A 164 -0.81 14.19 16.07
CA GLU A 164 -1.96 13.34 15.68
C GLU A 164 -3.16 14.06 15.08
N ALA A 165 -3.03 15.35 14.77
CA ALA A 165 -4.16 16.19 14.39
C ALA A 165 -3.93 16.92 13.07
N THR A 166 -2.70 17.31 12.76
CA THR A 166 -2.42 18.19 11.61
C THR A 166 -1.41 17.59 10.64
N ASP A 167 -1.71 17.78 9.35
CA ASP A 167 -0.79 17.43 8.27
C ASP A 167 0.52 18.20 8.38
N GLU A 168 0.47 19.46 8.82
CA GLU A 168 1.65 20.32 8.97
C GLU A 168 2.64 19.76 10.01
N SER A 169 2.16 19.23 11.14
CA SER A 169 3.02 18.62 12.16
C SER A 169 3.81 17.43 11.60
N VAL A 170 3.15 16.57 10.81
CA VAL A 170 3.80 15.46 10.11
C VAL A 170 4.82 15.96 9.10
N ILE A 171 4.42 16.94 8.27
CA ILE A 171 5.26 17.49 7.20
C ILE A 171 6.53 18.12 7.79
N GLN A 172 6.41 18.89 8.85
CA GLN A 172 7.54 19.51 9.54
C GLN A 172 8.45 18.47 10.18
N GLY A 173 7.88 17.47 10.86
CA GLY A 173 8.64 16.36 11.46
C GLY A 173 9.45 15.59 10.42
N ALA A 174 8.80 15.17 9.33
CA ALA A 174 9.45 14.44 8.24
C ALA A 174 10.53 15.27 7.53
N ARG A 175 10.28 16.57 7.27
CA ARG A 175 11.27 17.47 6.65
C ARG A 175 12.48 17.71 7.57
N ARG A 176 12.25 17.88 8.87
CA ARG A 176 13.33 18.05 9.85
C ARG A 176 14.22 16.82 9.88
N LEU A 177 13.63 15.62 9.95
CA LEU A 177 14.39 14.37 9.91
C LEU A 177 15.17 14.24 8.60
N ARG A 178 14.54 14.53 7.45
CA ARG A 178 15.22 14.46 6.15
C ARG A 178 16.45 15.38 6.08
N ARG A 179 16.38 16.59 6.65
CA ARG A 179 17.56 17.48 6.74
C ARG A 179 18.65 16.88 7.62
N GLN A 180 18.29 16.36 8.79
CA GLN A 180 19.24 15.70 9.69
C GLN A 180 19.94 14.51 9.03
N LEU A 181 19.24 13.74 8.19
CA LEU A 181 19.82 12.63 7.43
C LEU A 181 20.75 13.07 6.29
N ASN A 182 20.56 14.28 5.75
CA ASN A 182 21.41 14.83 4.67
C ASN A 182 22.63 15.59 5.21
N GLU A 183 22.59 16.01 6.47
CA GLU A 183 23.65 16.77 7.15
C GLU A 183 24.65 15.85 7.89
N GLN A 184 24.40 14.53 7.88
CA GLN A 184 25.30 13.47 8.36
C GLN A 184 26.12 12.93 7.20
#